data_AF-A0A0D5CHT8-F1
#
_entry.id   AF-A0A0D5CHT8-F1
#
_cell.length_a   1.000
_cell.length_b   1.000
_cell.length_c   1.000
_cell.angle_alpha   90.00
_cell.angle_beta   90.00
_cell.angle_gamma   90.00
#
_symmetry.space_group_name_H-M   'P 1'
#
loop_
_entity.id
_entity.type
_entity.pdbx_description
1 polymer ?
#
loop_
_entity_poly.entity_id
_entity_poly.type
_entity_poly.pdbx_seq_one_letter_code
_entity_poly.pdbx_strand_id
1 'polypeptide(L)'
;MVADDGRSATRPDDAARGPALELRWPSVVRDDPDPEALVVDVVNVGDARWVPVASFHTVGGLTPTGGVARGIDFAFVGGTPGAVPLDPGDSTRVPVHVATSEWRDLEPGEHEARATMPSLGIRTADPLPVRVTAAMIARHVPGAVTALGAAADRGAVETQITADRARLAAGAELEALGATLARAESHEDAIARIVDLIGVDAEGAQQVLSSFVRWLLPYEMAETRRRLARSESRRDALGDGPAGTAA
;
A
#
# COMPACT_ATOMS: atom_id res chain seq x y z
N MET A 1 54.35 19.37 22.40
CA MET A 1 53.99 19.44 23.83
C MET A 1 52.80 20.38 23.92
N VAL A 2 51.57 19.84 23.80
CA VAL A 2 50.56 19.69 24.90
C VAL A 2 50.12 21.08 25.40
N ALA A 3 48.85 21.51 25.40
CA ALA A 3 47.57 20.80 25.41
C ALA A 3 46.48 21.60 24.67
N ASP A 4 45.61 20.82 24.01
CA ASP A 4 44.20 21.08 23.76
C ASP A 4 43.43 20.85 25.07
N ASP A 5 42.53 21.76 25.47
CA ASP A 5 41.41 21.40 26.35
C ASP A 5 40.27 22.44 26.34
N GLY A 6 39.09 21.99 25.91
CA GLY A 6 37.89 22.15 26.73
C GLY A 6 36.99 23.36 26.50
N ARG A 7 36.09 23.26 25.52
CA ARG A 7 34.64 23.00 25.74
C ARG A 7 33.81 23.37 24.51
N SER A 8 33.92 22.57 23.45
CA SER A 8 32.77 22.34 22.58
C SER A 8 31.88 21.36 23.33
N ALA A 9 30.74 21.85 23.84
CA ALA A 9 29.70 21.00 24.41
C ALA A 9 29.26 20.00 23.34
N THR A 10 29.79 18.78 23.44
CA THR A 10 29.31 17.61 22.71
C THR A 10 27.85 17.41 23.11
N ARG A 11 26.97 17.80 22.19
CA ARG A 11 25.53 17.48 22.21
C ARG A 11 25.41 15.97 22.41
N PRO A 12 24.88 15.50 23.54
CA PRO A 12 24.66 14.08 23.70
C PRO A 12 23.44 13.71 22.85
N ASP A 13 23.60 12.63 22.07
CA ASP A 13 22.57 11.64 21.80
C ASP A 13 21.59 11.79 20.62
N ASP A 14 21.99 12.48 19.54
CA ASP A 14 21.17 12.51 18.30
C ASP A 14 21.30 11.26 17.40
N ALA A 15 21.94 10.17 17.86
CA ALA A 15 22.28 9.01 17.01
C ALA A 15 21.85 7.62 17.53
N ALA A 16 21.11 7.51 18.64
CA ALA A 16 20.80 6.20 19.27
C ALA A 16 19.31 5.82 19.39
N ARG A 17 18.36 6.64 18.92
CA ARG A 17 16.93 6.30 19.03
C ARG A 17 16.41 5.72 17.71
N GLY A 18 16.51 4.40 17.58
CA GLY A 18 15.52 3.65 16.80
C GLY A 18 14.10 3.99 17.30
N PRO A 19 13.04 3.65 16.56
CA PRO A 19 11.69 4.00 16.99
C PRO A 19 11.44 3.37 18.36
N ALA A 20 11.28 4.22 19.38
CA ALA A 20 10.95 3.83 20.76
C ALA A 20 9.56 3.19 20.87
N LEU A 21 8.83 3.07 19.75
CA LEU A 21 7.50 2.50 19.66
C LEU A 21 7.53 1.20 18.86
N GLU A 22 6.81 0.21 19.37
CA GLU A 22 6.54 -1.05 18.67
C GLU A 22 5.04 -1.23 18.41
N LEU A 23 4.71 -1.89 17.30
CA LEU A 23 3.35 -2.36 17.04
C LEU A 23 3.24 -3.83 17.47
N ARG A 24 2.28 -4.13 18.32
CA ARG A 24 2.00 -5.48 18.81
C ARG A 24 0.55 -5.85 18.59
N TRP A 25 0.29 -7.05 18.09
CA TRP A 25 -1.06 -7.60 18.10
C TRP A 25 -1.48 -7.85 19.54
N PRO A 26 -2.62 -7.32 20.02
CA PRO A 26 -3.10 -7.62 21.37
C PRO A 26 -3.57 -9.08 21.47
N SER A 27 -3.54 -9.66 22.67
CA SER A 27 -3.94 -11.08 22.87
C SER A 27 -5.34 -11.37 22.36
N VAL A 28 -6.31 -10.46 22.60
CA VAL A 28 -7.69 -10.59 22.10
C VAL A 28 -7.77 -10.78 20.58
N VAL A 29 -6.88 -10.15 19.81
CA VAL A 29 -6.81 -10.31 18.35
C VAL A 29 -6.05 -11.57 17.96
N ARG A 30 -5.08 -12.03 18.77
CA ARG A 30 -4.36 -13.27 18.51
C ARG A 30 -5.23 -14.51 18.77
N ASP A 31 -6.09 -14.43 19.77
CA ASP A 31 -6.95 -15.54 20.20
C ASP A 31 -8.17 -15.71 19.27
N ASP A 32 -8.71 -14.61 18.74
CA ASP A 32 -9.81 -14.60 17.78
C ASP A 32 -9.60 -13.51 16.70
N PRO A 33 -8.75 -13.79 15.69
CA PRO A 33 -8.42 -12.80 14.67
C PRO A 33 -9.59 -12.54 13.72
N ASP A 34 -10.17 -11.34 13.79
CA ASP A 34 -11.13 -10.83 12.81
C ASP A 34 -10.44 -9.89 11.79
N PRO A 35 -10.29 -10.31 10.51
CA PRO A 35 -9.74 -9.46 9.45
C PRO A 35 -10.47 -8.12 9.24
N GLU A 36 -11.76 -8.04 9.60
CA GLU A 36 -12.58 -6.84 9.39
C GLU A 36 -12.48 -5.84 10.55
N ALA A 37 -11.94 -6.25 11.70
CA ALA A 37 -11.88 -5.46 12.93
C ALA A 37 -10.48 -5.45 13.58
N LEU A 38 -9.43 -5.48 12.76
CA LEU A 38 -8.05 -5.51 13.24
C LEU A 38 -7.67 -4.26 14.07
N VAL A 39 -6.99 -4.51 15.19
CA VAL A 39 -6.42 -3.49 16.07
C VAL A 39 -4.99 -3.88 16.47
N VAL A 40 -4.13 -2.89 16.70
CA VAL A 40 -2.79 -3.08 17.26
C VAL A 40 -2.58 -2.22 18.49
N ASP A 41 -1.76 -2.70 19.41
CA ASP A 41 -1.24 -1.89 20.50
C ASP A 41 0.06 -1.21 20.03
N VAL A 42 0.10 0.11 20.16
CA VAL A 42 1.30 0.94 20.02
C VAL A 42 1.93 1.03 21.39
N VAL A 43 3.09 0.40 21.57
CA VAL A 43 3.75 0.25 22.88
C VAL A 43 5.02 1.09 22.90
N ASN A 44 5.20 1.93 23.92
CA ASN A 44 6.48 2.57 24.15
C ASN A 44 7.44 1.59 24.83
N VAL A 45 8.41 1.10 24.08
CA VAL A 45 9.47 0.19 24.54
C VAL A 45 10.77 0.92 24.87
N GLY A 46 10.81 2.24 24.67
CA GLY A 46 11.93 3.08 25.04
C GLY A 46 12.01 3.33 26.55
N ASP A 47 13.09 3.99 26.95
CA ASP A 47 13.39 4.38 28.33
C ASP A 47 12.88 5.79 28.71
N ALA A 48 12.34 6.51 27.73
CA ALA A 48 11.81 7.86 27.89
C ALA A 48 10.37 7.98 27.38
N ARG A 49 9.63 8.96 27.92
CA ARG A 49 8.28 9.30 27.44
C ARG A 49 8.33 9.65 25.95
N TRP A 50 7.49 8.99 25.18
CA TRP A 50 7.27 9.33 23.79
C TRP A 50 6.28 10.50 23.70
N VAL A 51 6.67 11.55 22.96
CA VAL A 51 5.84 12.73 22.71
C VAL A 51 5.41 12.70 21.24
N PRO A 52 4.12 12.95 20.93
CA PRO A 52 3.62 12.93 19.57
C PRO A 52 4.38 13.85 18.61
N VAL A 53 5.09 13.24 17.66
CA VAL A 53 5.72 13.91 16.52
C VAL A 53 5.04 13.57 15.19
N ALA A 54 4.15 12.56 15.19
CA ALA A 54 3.36 12.13 14.06
C ALA A 54 2.06 11.46 14.53
N SER A 55 1.12 11.19 13.62
CA SER A 55 -0.14 10.50 13.94
C SER A 55 0.03 8.98 14.06
N PHE A 56 -0.88 8.33 14.79
CA PHE A 56 -0.94 6.87 14.89
C PHE A 56 -1.79 6.21 13.79
N HIS A 57 -1.79 6.80 12.59
CA HIS A 57 -2.49 6.19 11.45
C HIS A 57 -1.83 4.87 11.07
N THR A 58 -2.59 3.79 11.22
CA THR A 58 -2.12 2.43 11.00
C THR A 58 -2.89 1.79 9.86
N VAL A 59 -2.15 1.23 8.91
CA VAL A 59 -2.68 0.57 7.72
C VAL A 59 -2.36 -0.92 7.78
N GLY A 60 -3.30 -1.74 7.31
CA GLY A 60 -3.19 -3.19 7.28
C GLY A 60 -3.05 -3.72 5.87
N GLY A 61 -2.24 -4.75 5.70
CA GLY A 61 -2.14 -5.56 4.48
C GLY A 61 -2.44 -7.01 4.79
N LEU A 62 -3.06 -7.69 3.83
CA LEU A 62 -3.40 -9.11 3.90
C LEU A 62 -2.66 -9.84 2.77
N THR A 63 -1.77 -10.76 3.13
CA THR A 63 -1.01 -11.56 2.16
C THR A 63 -1.27 -13.05 2.33
N PRO A 64 -1.33 -13.87 1.27
CA PRO A 64 -1.41 -15.32 1.42
C PRO A 64 -0.28 -15.84 2.34
N THR A 65 -0.58 -16.84 3.19
CA THR A 65 0.41 -17.43 4.11
C THR A 65 1.66 -17.91 3.36
N GLY A 66 2.85 -17.53 3.82
CA GLY A 66 4.12 -17.82 3.14
C GLY A 66 4.39 -17.03 1.85
N GLY A 67 3.52 -16.08 1.51
CA GLY A 67 3.71 -15.13 0.42
C GLY A 67 4.71 -14.03 0.75
N VAL A 68 5.22 -13.36 -0.29
CA VAL A 68 6.11 -12.19 -0.10
C VAL A 68 5.27 -11.02 0.40
N ALA A 69 5.68 -10.41 1.53
CA ALA A 69 5.05 -9.21 2.06
C ALA A 69 5.06 -8.09 1.00
N ARG A 70 3.86 -7.62 0.63
CA ARG A 70 3.68 -6.51 -0.31
C ARG A 70 3.72 -5.17 0.41
N GLY A 71 4.05 -4.10 -0.32
CA GLY A 71 3.78 -2.75 0.18
C GLY A 71 2.26 -2.54 0.24
N ILE A 72 1.78 -1.95 1.34
CA ILE A 72 0.35 -1.66 1.53
C ILE A 72 0.03 -0.36 0.77
N ASP A 73 -0.92 -0.41 -0.15
CA ASP A 73 -1.42 0.79 -0.83
C ASP A 73 -2.47 1.50 0.04
N PHE A 74 -2.25 2.77 0.36
CA PHE A 74 -3.17 3.54 1.20
C PHE A 74 -3.29 4.99 0.74
N ALA A 75 -4.46 5.58 1.00
CA ALA A 75 -4.72 7.00 0.84
C ALA A 75 -5.08 7.59 2.21
N PHE A 76 -4.54 8.78 2.52
CA PHE A 76 -4.84 9.48 3.76
C PHE A 76 -6.23 10.11 3.67
N VAL A 77 -7.19 9.61 4.45
CA VAL A 77 -8.48 10.26 4.66
C VAL A 77 -8.47 10.84 6.07
N GLY A 78 -8.60 12.17 6.18
CA GLY A 78 -8.57 12.88 7.47
C GLY A 78 -9.63 12.35 8.45
N GLY A 79 -9.29 12.30 9.74
CA GLY A 79 -10.19 11.82 10.81
C GLY A 79 -9.63 10.72 11.71
N THR A 80 -8.38 10.29 11.53
CA THR A 80 -7.74 9.28 12.39
C THR A 80 -7.47 9.83 13.81
N PRO A 81 -7.61 9.01 14.88
CA PRO A 81 -7.27 9.45 16.24
C PRO A 81 -5.89 10.10 16.30
N GLY A 82 -5.82 11.27 16.92
CA GLY A 82 -4.55 11.94 17.19
C GLY A 82 -3.65 11.04 18.03
N ALA A 83 -2.34 11.07 17.77
CA ALA A 83 -1.38 10.34 18.61
C ALA A 83 -1.39 10.90 20.04
N VAL A 84 -1.23 10.02 21.02
CA VAL A 84 -1.18 10.36 22.44
C VAL A 84 0.22 10.16 22.99
N PRO A 85 0.68 10.97 23.96
CA PRO A 85 1.92 10.69 24.65
C PRO A 85 1.85 9.33 25.37
N LEU A 86 2.97 8.61 25.40
CA LEU A 86 3.09 7.31 26.05
C LEU A 86 4.33 7.32 26.95
N ASP A 87 4.17 7.02 28.24
CA ASP A 87 5.32 6.81 29.13
C ASP A 87 5.95 5.42 28.85
N PRO A 88 7.20 5.14 29.29
CA PRO A 88 7.83 3.84 29.10
C PRO A 88 6.96 2.68 29.61
N GLY A 89 6.69 1.69 28.75
CA GLY A 89 5.82 0.55 29.05
C GLY A 89 4.33 0.79 28.79
N ASP A 90 3.89 2.04 28.59
CA ASP A 90 2.51 2.34 28.24
C ASP A 90 2.19 1.88 26.81
N SER A 91 0.91 1.58 26.61
CA SER A 91 0.39 1.26 25.30
C SER A 91 -0.94 1.94 25.03
N THR A 92 -1.19 2.29 23.77
CA THR A 92 -2.52 2.65 23.30
C THR A 92 -2.95 1.73 22.17
N ARG A 93 -4.25 1.49 22.07
CA ARG A 93 -4.82 0.64 21.02
C ARG A 93 -5.32 1.49 19.87
N VAL A 94 -4.96 1.10 18.66
CA VAL A 94 -5.36 1.81 17.44
C VAL A 94 -5.96 0.85 16.42
N PRO A 95 -7.00 1.27 15.68
CA PRO A 95 -7.55 0.49 14.59
C PRO A 95 -6.54 0.38 13.45
N VAL A 96 -6.53 -0.78 12.80
CA VAL A 96 -5.77 -1.03 11.58
C VAL A 96 -6.72 -0.90 10.40
N HIS A 97 -6.45 0.05 9.51
CA HIS A 97 -7.27 0.25 8.31
C HIS A 97 -6.76 -0.61 7.16
N VAL A 98 -7.53 -1.62 6.76
CA VAL A 98 -7.29 -2.40 5.53
C VAL A 98 -8.03 -1.71 4.38
N ALA A 99 -7.29 -1.18 3.40
CA ALA A 99 -7.88 -0.45 2.29
C ALA A 99 -8.76 -1.36 1.41
N THR A 100 -9.83 -0.83 0.82
CA THR A 100 -10.71 -1.58 -0.09
C THR A 100 -9.96 -2.23 -1.26
N SER A 101 -8.87 -1.62 -1.73
CA SER A 101 -8.00 -2.18 -2.77
C SER A 101 -7.38 -3.52 -2.35
N GLU A 102 -6.93 -3.63 -1.10
CA GLU A 102 -6.37 -4.88 -0.56
C GLU A 102 -7.42 -5.99 -0.65
N TRP A 103 -8.67 -5.70 -0.29
CA TRP A 103 -9.77 -6.68 -0.34
C TRP A 103 -10.12 -7.18 -1.75
N ARG A 104 -9.90 -6.36 -2.80
CA ARG A 104 -10.23 -6.74 -4.19
C ARG A 104 -9.32 -7.84 -4.74
N ASP A 105 -8.09 -7.90 -4.25
CA ASP A 105 -7.07 -8.83 -4.74
C ASP A 105 -6.97 -10.11 -3.89
N LEU A 106 -7.82 -10.26 -2.87
CA LEU A 106 -7.84 -11.44 -2.00
C LEU A 106 -8.65 -12.59 -2.59
N GLU A 107 -8.18 -13.80 -2.29
CA GLU A 107 -8.95 -15.02 -2.44
C GLU A 107 -9.41 -15.51 -1.05
N PRO A 108 -10.49 -16.29 -0.94
CA PRO A 108 -10.84 -16.93 0.32
C PRO A 108 -9.75 -17.91 0.77
N GLY A 109 -9.33 -17.85 2.04
CA GLY A 109 -8.32 -18.76 2.58
C GLY A 109 -7.51 -18.20 3.75
N GLU A 110 -6.42 -18.90 4.07
CA GLU A 110 -5.48 -18.50 5.11
C GLU A 110 -4.55 -17.39 4.61
N HIS A 111 -4.46 -16.33 5.40
CA HIS A 111 -3.67 -15.13 5.13
C HIS A 111 -2.85 -14.74 6.36
N GLU A 112 -1.89 -13.87 6.14
CA GLU A 112 -1.11 -13.18 7.15
C GLU A 112 -1.47 -11.70 7.11
N ALA A 113 -1.99 -11.18 8.22
CA ALA A 113 -2.19 -9.76 8.43
C ALA A 113 -0.91 -9.10 8.96
N ARG A 114 -0.57 -7.95 8.38
CA ARG A 114 0.54 -7.10 8.84
C ARG A 114 0.03 -5.68 8.99
N ALA A 115 0.43 -5.03 10.07
CA ALA A 115 0.13 -3.62 10.28
C ALA A 115 1.39 -2.78 10.13
N THR A 116 1.26 -1.63 9.49
CA THR A 116 2.32 -0.63 9.35
C THR A 116 1.78 0.72 9.79
N MET A 117 2.61 1.50 10.47
CA MET A 117 2.37 2.91 10.78
C MET A 117 3.34 3.75 9.95
N PRO A 118 2.94 4.21 8.75
CA PRO A 118 3.86 4.81 7.78
C PRO A 118 4.53 6.09 8.29
N SER A 119 3.80 6.89 9.08
CA SER A 119 4.27 8.14 9.67
C SER A 119 5.50 7.99 10.57
N LEU A 120 5.67 6.81 11.19
CA LEU A 120 6.78 6.49 12.09
C LEU A 120 7.70 5.39 11.53
N GLY A 121 7.41 4.87 10.33
CA GLY A 121 8.20 3.80 9.70
C GLY A 121 8.23 2.48 10.48
N ILE A 122 7.27 2.25 11.39
CA ILE A 122 7.19 1.02 12.20
C ILE A 122 6.15 0.05 11.65
N ARG A 123 6.37 -1.25 11.88
CA ARG A 123 5.47 -2.33 11.47
C ARG A 123 5.44 -3.42 12.53
N THR A 124 4.40 -4.25 12.51
CA THR A 124 4.34 -5.45 13.35
C THR A 124 5.49 -6.40 13.00
N ALA A 125 6.21 -6.87 14.01
CA ALA A 125 7.32 -7.81 13.83
C ALA A 125 6.81 -9.16 13.28
N ASP A 126 5.80 -9.72 13.93
CA ASP A 126 5.19 -10.99 13.56
C ASP A 126 3.89 -10.77 12.77
N PRO A 127 3.69 -11.51 11.66
CA PRO A 127 2.38 -11.56 11.01
C PRO A 127 1.35 -12.20 11.93
N LEU A 128 0.11 -11.76 11.83
CA LEU A 128 -1.04 -12.40 12.47
C LEU A 128 -1.69 -13.36 11.46
N PRO A 129 -1.75 -14.68 11.71
CA PRO A 129 -2.52 -15.59 10.89
C PRO A 129 -4.01 -15.23 10.97
N VAL A 130 -4.67 -15.10 9.82
CA VAL A 130 -6.09 -14.76 9.74
C VAL A 130 -6.76 -15.57 8.63
N ARG A 131 -8.06 -15.84 8.79
CA ARG A 131 -8.85 -16.53 7.77
C ARG A 131 -9.79 -15.56 7.07
N VAL A 132 -9.59 -15.37 5.77
CA VAL A 132 -10.44 -14.54 4.92
C VAL A 132 -11.52 -15.41 4.27
N THR A 133 -12.77 -14.99 4.35
CA THR A 133 -13.90 -15.69 3.72
C THR A 133 -14.40 -14.96 2.49
N ALA A 134 -15.05 -15.69 1.56
CA ALA A 134 -15.71 -15.08 0.40
C ALA A 134 -16.77 -14.05 0.81
N ALA A 135 -17.47 -14.29 1.93
CA ALA A 135 -18.47 -13.37 2.46
C ALA A 135 -17.85 -12.04 2.95
N MET A 136 -16.67 -12.09 3.57
CA MET A 136 -15.92 -10.89 3.96
C MET A 136 -15.50 -10.08 2.73
N ILE A 137 -14.89 -10.74 1.74
CA ILE A 137 -14.48 -10.11 0.48
C ILE A 137 -15.68 -9.42 -0.20
N ALA A 138 -16.82 -10.10 -0.28
CA ALA A 138 -18.04 -9.56 -0.89
C ALA A 138 -18.62 -8.33 -0.16
N ARG A 139 -18.42 -8.20 1.16
CA ARG A 139 -18.84 -7.01 1.92
C ARG A 139 -17.96 -5.80 1.63
N HIS A 140 -16.67 -6.03 1.47
CA HIS A 140 -15.67 -4.97 1.24
C HIS A 140 -15.50 -4.59 -0.23
N VAL A 141 -15.94 -5.45 -1.14
CA VAL A 141 -15.99 -5.19 -2.58
C VAL A 141 -17.47 -5.14 -3.02
N PRO A 142 -18.14 -3.96 -2.95
CA PRO A 142 -19.53 -3.85 -3.37
C PRO A 142 -19.65 -4.19 -4.86
N GLY A 143 -20.25 -5.35 -5.14
CA GLY A 143 -20.35 -5.88 -6.50
C GLY A 143 -21.26 -7.10 -6.65
N ALA A 144 -22.20 -7.30 -5.71
CA ALA A 144 -23.31 -8.25 -5.90
C ALA A 144 -24.25 -7.73 -7.00
N VAL A 145 -23.84 -8.01 -8.23
CA VAL A 145 -24.49 -7.92 -9.54
C VAL A 145 -25.77 -7.08 -9.63
N THR A 146 -25.60 -5.82 -10.02
CA THR A 146 -26.59 -5.11 -10.84
C THR A 146 -25.96 -4.83 -12.21
N ALA A 147 -26.76 -4.75 -13.28
CA ALA A 147 -26.23 -4.53 -14.64
C ALA A 147 -25.40 -3.23 -14.78
N LEU A 148 -25.76 -2.17 -14.05
CA LEU A 148 -24.97 -0.94 -13.92
C LEU A 148 -23.66 -1.18 -13.16
N GLY A 149 -23.68 -2.01 -12.11
CA GLY A 149 -22.49 -2.43 -11.38
C GLY A 149 -21.53 -3.27 -12.24
N ALA A 150 -22.04 -4.16 -13.09
CA ALA A 150 -21.23 -4.98 -14.00
C ALA A 150 -20.56 -4.12 -15.11
N ALA A 151 -21.24 -3.10 -15.62
CA ALA A 151 -20.64 -2.15 -16.56
C ALA A 151 -19.57 -1.27 -15.90
N ALA A 152 -19.82 -0.81 -14.67
CA ALA A 152 -18.83 -0.06 -13.89
C ALA A 152 -17.63 -0.92 -13.49
N ASP A 153 -17.85 -2.20 -13.14
CA ASP A 153 -16.78 -3.16 -12.83
C ASP A 153 -15.94 -3.47 -14.09
N ARG A 154 -16.57 -3.65 -15.25
CA ARG A 154 -15.86 -3.79 -16.53
C ARG A 154 -15.03 -2.55 -16.83
N GLY A 155 -15.60 -1.34 -16.68
CA GLY A 155 -14.88 -0.08 -16.87
C GLY A 155 -13.66 0.02 -15.95
N ALA A 156 -13.81 -0.31 -14.66
CA ALA A 156 -12.71 -0.30 -13.70
C ALA A 156 -11.61 -1.32 -14.03
N VAL A 157 -11.99 -2.53 -14.47
CA VAL A 157 -11.04 -3.57 -14.91
C VAL A 157 -10.26 -3.10 -16.15
N GLU A 158 -10.93 -2.51 -17.14
CA GLU A 158 -10.26 -1.97 -18.33
C GLU A 158 -9.31 -0.82 -17.99
N THR A 159 -9.73 0.12 -17.13
CA THR A 159 -8.85 1.20 -16.65
C THR A 159 -7.61 0.65 -15.95
N GLN A 160 -7.77 -0.39 -15.12
CA GLN A 160 -6.65 -1.04 -14.43
C GLN A 160 -5.71 -1.76 -15.41
N ILE A 161 -6.25 -2.43 -16.42
CA ILE A 161 -5.47 -3.07 -17.49
C ILE A 161 -4.64 -2.03 -18.24
N THR A 162 -5.24 -0.90 -18.62
CA THR A 162 -4.55 0.21 -19.30
C THR A 162 -3.43 0.77 -18.43
N ALA A 163 -3.70 1.02 -17.14
CA ALA A 163 -2.71 1.52 -16.19
C ALA A 163 -1.51 0.57 -16.01
N ASP A 164 -1.77 -0.73 -15.85
CA ASP A 164 -0.71 -1.72 -15.65
C ASP A 164 0.12 -1.94 -16.91
N ARG A 165 -0.49 -1.86 -18.11
CA ARG A 165 0.25 -1.88 -19.38
C ARG A 165 1.16 -0.66 -19.53
N ALA A 166 0.65 0.54 -19.23
CA ALA A 166 1.44 1.76 -19.28
C ALA A 166 2.64 1.71 -18.32
N ARG A 167 2.45 1.18 -17.11
CA ARG A 167 3.55 0.99 -16.14
C ARG A 167 4.59 -0.03 -16.62
N LEU A 168 4.17 -1.13 -17.23
CA LEU A 168 5.11 -2.12 -17.78
C LEU A 168 5.94 -1.55 -18.93
N ALA A 169 5.32 -0.75 -19.80
CA ALA A 169 6.03 -0.05 -20.87
C ALA A 169 7.02 0.98 -20.31
N ALA A 170 6.59 1.79 -19.33
CA ALA A 170 7.45 2.77 -18.65
C ALA A 170 8.63 2.11 -17.90
N GLY A 171 8.40 0.99 -17.22
CA GLY A 171 9.45 0.25 -16.51
C GLY A 171 10.45 -0.42 -17.45
N ALA A 172 10.03 -0.83 -18.64
CA ALA A 172 10.93 -1.35 -19.67
C ALA A 172 11.88 -0.26 -20.20
N GLU A 173 11.39 0.98 -20.28
CA GLU A 173 12.12 2.14 -20.80
C GLU A 173 12.61 3.08 -19.68
N LEU A 174 12.81 2.58 -18.45
CA LEU A 174 13.02 3.42 -17.26
C LEU A 174 14.20 4.42 -17.40
N GLU A 175 15.30 3.99 -18.02
CA GLU A 175 16.46 4.86 -18.26
C GLU A 175 16.15 5.97 -19.28
N ALA A 176 15.52 5.60 -20.40
CA ALA A 176 15.10 6.54 -21.44
C ALA A 176 14.04 7.51 -20.93
N LEU A 177 13.12 7.04 -20.08
CA LEU A 177 12.09 7.84 -19.42
C LEU A 177 12.72 8.88 -18.50
N GLY A 178 13.68 8.49 -17.66
CA GLY A 178 14.42 9.42 -16.79
C GLY A 178 15.15 10.50 -17.60
N ALA A 179 15.85 10.10 -18.67
CA ALA A 179 16.54 11.03 -19.56
C ALA A 179 15.58 11.97 -20.31
N THR A 180 14.39 11.49 -20.66
CA THR A 180 13.35 12.26 -21.34
C THR A 180 12.72 13.30 -20.43
N LEU A 181 12.35 12.90 -19.21
CA LEU A 181 11.74 13.80 -18.22
C LEU A 181 12.71 14.87 -17.71
N ALA A 182 14.01 14.57 -17.62
CA ALA A 182 15.03 15.55 -17.26
C ALA A 182 15.12 16.73 -18.26
N ARG A 183 14.58 16.57 -19.48
CA ARG A 183 14.57 17.60 -20.53
C ARG A 183 13.20 18.24 -20.74
N ALA A 184 12.19 17.84 -19.97
CA ALA A 184 10.85 18.39 -20.11
C ALA A 184 10.79 19.81 -19.52
N GLU A 185 10.25 20.75 -20.29
CA GLU A 185 10.17 22.17 -19.91
C GLU A 185 8.85 22.50 -19.18
N SER A 186 7.86 21.61 -19.26
CA SER A 186 6.56 21.76 -18.60
C SER A 186 5.90 20.41 -18.34
N HIS A 187 4.80 20.43 -17.58
CA HIS A 187 3.97 19.24 -17.33
C HIS A 187 3.36 18.68 -18.62
N GLU A 188 2.89 19.56 -19.51
CA GLU A 188 2.30 19.18 -20.79
C GLU A 188 3.36 18.61 -21.75
N ASP A 189 4.55 19.20 -21.76
CA ASP A 189 5.71 18.69 -22.51
C ASP A 189 6.17 17.31 -22.00
N ALA A 190 6.18 17.12 -20.67
CA ALA A 190 6.48 15.80 -20.07
C ALA A 190 5.47 14.73 -20.51
N ILE A 191 4.17 15.05 -20.52
CA ILE A 191 3.12 14.12 -20.97
C ILE A 191 3.31 13.79 -22.46
N ALA A 192 3.49 14.78 -23.33
CA ALA A 192 3.68 14.57 -24.77
C ALA A 192 4.90 13.67 -25.05
N ARG A 193 6.01 13.91 -24.34
CA ARG A 193 7.22 13.10 -24.49
C ARG A 193 7.06 11.67 -23.98
N ILE A 194 6.26 11.44 -22.93
CA ILE A 194 5.95 10.08 -22.45
C ILE A 194 5.10 9.35 -23.50
N VAL A 195 4.06 10.02 -24.04
CA VAL A 195 3.23 9.48 -25.12
C VAL A 195 4.11 9.00 -26.28
N ASP A 196 5.05 9.83 -26.73
CA ASP A 196 5.97 9.50 -27.82
C ASP A 196 6.94 8.35 -27.47
N LEU A 197 7.42 8.30 -26.24
CA LEU A 197 8.42 7.30 -25.81
C LEU A 197 7.83 5.89 -25.68
N ILE A 198 6.67 5.75 -25.04
CA ILE A 198 6.11 4.44 -24.68
C ILE A 198 4.80 4.09 -25.42
N GLY A 199 4.30 4.98 -26.28
CA GLY A 199 3.15 4.72 -27.16
C GLY A 199 1.81 4.60 -26.44
N VAL A 200 1.65 5.29 -25.30
CA VAL A 200 0.39 5.33 -24.53
C VAL A 200 -0.40 6.59 -24.87
N ASP A 201 -1.68 6.64 -24.50
CA ASP A 201 -2.47 7.88 -24.58
C ASP A 201 -2.06 8.90 -23.50
N ALA A 202 -2.57 10.12 -23.62
CA ALA A 202 -2.24 11.20 -22.69
C ALA A 202 -2.63 10.87 -21.23
N GLU A 203 -3.70 10.11 -21.02
CA GLU A 203 -4.15 9.69 -19.69
C GLU A 203 -3.18 8.67 -19.08
N GLY A 204 -2.76 7.66 -19.84
CA GLY A 204 -1.72 6.71 -19.45
C GLY A 204 -0.38 7.38 -19.17
N ALA A 205 0.00 8.36 -20.00
CA ALA A 205 1.22 9.15 -19.79
C ALA A 205 1.16 9.96 -18.48
N GLN A 206 0.01 10.57 -18.18
CA GLN A 206 -0.20 11.29 -16.92
C GLN A 206 -0.11 10.34 -15.71
N GLN A 207 -0.64 9.11 -15.81
CA GLN A 207 -0.51 8.11 -14.75
C GLN A 207 0.94 7.67 -14.53
N VAL A 208 1.73 7.54 -15.59
CA VAL A 208 3.18 7.25 -15.48
C VAL A 208 3.91 8.40 -14.81
N LEU A 209 3.62 9.65 -15.21
CA LEU A 209 4.25 10.84 -14.64
C LEU A 209 3.95 11.03 -13.14
N SER A 210 2.75 10.63 -12.71
CA SER A 210 2.31 10.68 -11.31
C SER A 210 2.69 9.43 -10.49
N SER A 211 3.30 8.42 -11.12
CA SER A 211 3.70 7.18 -10.45
C SER A 211 5.00 7.36 -9.64
N PHE A 212 5.11 6.65 -8.52
CA PHE A 212 6.36 6.58 -7.76
C PHE A 212 7.39 5.75 -8.52
N VAL A 213 8.64 6.23 -8.61
CA VAL A 213 9.77 5.52 -9.25
C VAL A 213 9.93 4.09 -8.72
N ARG A 214 9.64 3.86 -7.43
CA ARG A 214 9.60 2.52 -6.81
C ARG A 214 8.80 1.53 -7.66
N TRP A 215 7.65 1.95 -8.18
CA TRP A 215 6.71 1.08 -8.88
C TRP A 215 7.20 0.67 -10.27
N LEU A 216 8.23 1.34 -10.81
CA LEU A 216 8.84 1.00 -12.09
C LEU A 216 10.06 0.07 -11.93
N LEU A 217 10.44 -0.28 -10.69
CA LEU A 217 11.57 -1.16 -10.44
C LEU A 217 11.28 -2.60 -10.87
N PRO A 218 12.31 -3.38 -11.27
CA PRO A 218 12.12 -4.72 -11.83
C PRO A 218 11.29 -5.69 -10.97
N TYR A 219 11.39 -5.60 -9.63
CA TYR A 219 10.63 -6.46 -8.72
C TYR A 219 9.14 -6.10 -8.66
N GLU A 220 8.78 -4.81 -8.68
CA GLU A 220 7.37 -4.35 -8.77
C GLU A 220 6.78 -4.64 -10.16
N MET A 221 7.61 -4.61 -11.21
CA MET A 221 7.21 -4.98 -12.57
C MET A 221 6.81 -6.46 -12.68
N ALA A 222 7.45 -7.36 -11.93
CA ALA A 222 7.05 -8.77 -11.88
C ALA A 222 5.64 -8.94 -11.29
N GLU A 223 5.29 -8.18 -10.25
CA GLU A 223 3.94 -8.20 -9.68
C GLU A 223 2.92 -7.51 -10.60
N THR A 224 3.30 -6.41 -11.23
CA THR A 224 2.45 -5.71 -12.21
C THR A 224 2.06 -6.65 -13.36
N ARG A 225 2.98 -7.50 -13.84
CA ARG A 225 2.66 -8.55 -14.84
C ARG A 225 1.64 -9.57 -14.30
N ARG A 226 1.77 -10.00 -13.05
CA ARG A 226 0.83 -10.95 -12.44
C ARG A 226 -0.55 -10.32 -12.27
N ARG A 227 -0.62 -9.06 -11.82
CA ARG A 227 -1.88 -8.31 -11.69
C ARG A 227 -2.54 -8.09 -13.04
N LEU A 228 -1.78 -7.72 -14.07
CA LEU A 228 -2.29 -7.62 -15.44
C LEU A 228 -2.93 -8.93 -15.92
N ALA A 229 -2.24 -10.06 -15.74
CA ALA A 229 -2.76 -11.37 -16.13
C ALA A 229 -4.06 -11.74 -15.38
N ARG A 230 -4.16 -11.41 -14.08
CA ARG A 230 -5.39 -11.59 -13.29
C ARG A 230 -6.52 -10.70 -13.81
N SER A 231 -6.25 -9.43 -14.08
CA SER A 231 -7.24 -8.49 -14.61
C SER A 231 -7.74 -8.89 -16.00
N GLU A 232 -6.85 -9.35 -16.88
CA GLU A 232 -7.22 -9.88 -18.20
C GLU A 232 -8.09 -11.13 -18.08
N SER A 233 -7.73 -12.08 -17.19
CA SER A 233 -8.56 -13.26 -16.92
C SER A 233 -9.95 -12.89 -16.39
N ARG A 234 -10.03 -11.88 -15.52
CA ARG A 234 -11.30 -11.36 -14.99
C ARG A 234 -12.14 -10.71 -16.09
N ARG A 235 -11.53 -9.91 -16.96
CA ARG A 235 -12.21 -9.31 -18.12
C ARG A 235 -12.79 -10.38 -19.02
N ASP A 236 -12.01 -11.42 -19.34
CA ASP A 236 -12.45 -12.51 -20.21
C ASP A 236 -13.63 -13.27 -19.58
N ALA A 237 -13.58 -13.54 -18.27
CA ALA A 237 -14.70 -14.13 -17.52
C ALA A 237 -15.96 -13.23 -17.49
N LEU A 238 -15.81 -11.90 -17.53
CA LEU A 238 -16.93 -10.94 -17.65
C LEU A 238 -17.45 -10.79 -19.09
N GLY A 239 -16.69 -11.28 -20.08
CA GLY A 239 -17.05 -11.33 -21.50
C GLY A 239 -17.84 -12.58 -21.89
N ASP A 240 -17.59 -13.72 -21.22
CA ASP A 240 -18.24 -15.02 -21.46
C ASP A 240 -19.62 -15.18 -20.78
N GLY A 241 -20.19 -14.11 -20.21
CA GLY A 241 -21.58 -14.11 -19.73
C GLY A 241 -22.56 -14.34 -20.89
N PRO A 242 -23.65 -15.11 -20.71
CA PRO A 242 -24.40 -15.71 -21.82
C PRO A 242 -24.93 -14.65 -22.79
N ALA A 243 -24.28 -14.58 -23.95
CA ALA A 243 -24.85 -13.98 -25.13
C ALA A 243 -25.99 -14.88 -25.62
N GLY A 244 -27.22 -14.44 -25.40
CA GLY A 244 -28.39 -14.90 -26.15
C GLY A 244 -29.32 -15.86 -25.42
N THR A 245 -30.49 -15.33 -25.04
CA THR A 245 -31.75 -15.79 -25.66
C THR A 245 -32.80 -14.69 -25.48
N ALA A 246 -33.04 -13.92 -26.54
CA ALA A 246 -34.32 -13.28 -26.79
C ALA A 246 -34.56 -13.39 -28.30
N ALA A 247 -35.25 -14.47 -28.67
CA ALA A 247 -35.99 -14.58 -29.92
C ALA A 247 -37.37 -13.95 -29.72
#